data_AF-A0A8W8LRK5-F1
#
_entry.id   AF-A0A8W8LRK5-F1
#
_cell.length_a   1.000
_cell.length_b   1.000
_cell.length_c   1.000
_cell.angle_alpha   90.00
_cell.angle_beta   90.00
_cell.angle_gamma   90.00
#
_symmetry.space_group_name_H-M   'P 1'
#
loop_
_entity.id
_entity.type
_entity.pdbx_description
1 polymer ?
#
loop_
_entity_poly.entity_id
_entity_poly.type
_entity_poly.pdbx_seq_one_letter_code
_entity_poly.pdbx_strand_id
1 'polypeptide(L)'
;MKNEVKSAVDFLANILRTSKHVSEQQVHIFKENLQNLLSSKFENHWFPSKPNKGSGYRCIRINHKMDPLLLQAGHSCGLNETVIFSIIPKELTIWVDPFDVSYRIGENGSIGVLFESDNTSFNDNSSSSMSSTSSSSSLSSGIESPSPMSMMSFSANSCKGQFMSEFPRDMGLKQFAAYVYS
;
A
#
# COMPACT_ATOMS: atom_id res chain seq x y z
N MET A 1 -6.60 9.20 3.06
CA MET A 1 -6.36 8.34 4.24
C MET A 1 -7.59 7.55 4.67
N LYS A 2 -8.75 8.19 4.94
CA LYS A 2 -9.92 7.50 5.51
C LYS A 2 -10.39 6.30 4.66
N ASN A 3 -10.51 6.48 3.35
CA ASN A 3 -10.99 5.43 2.44
C ASN A 3 -9.98 4.29 2.30
N GLU A 4 -8.69 4.63 2.29
CA GLU A 4 -7.58 3.69 2.16
C GLU A 4 -7.46 2.81 3.41
N VAL A 5 -7.49 3.43 4.60
CA VAL A 5 -7.51 2.69 5.88
C VAL A 5 -8.76 1.80 5.96
N LYS A 6 -9.93 2.34 5.61
CA LYS A 6 -11.19 1.56 5.61
C LYS A 6 -11.09 0.34 4.70
N SER A 7 -10.55 0.49 3.48
CA SER A 7 -10.40 -0.63 2.53
C SER A 7 -9.50 -1.73 3.10
N ALA A 8 -8.36 -1.37 3.68
CA ALA A 8 -7.47 -2.34 4.33
C ALA A 8 -8.13 -3.06 5.53
N VAL A 9 -8.85 -2.31 6.36
CA VAL A 9 -9.57 -2.85 7.52
C VAL A 9 -10.70 -3.79 7.09
N ASP A 10 -11.47 -3.41 6.07
CA ASP A 10 -12.54 -4.25 5.53
C ASP A 10 -12.00 -5.56 4.97
N PHE A 11 -10.85 -5.52 4.28
CA PHE A 11 -10.19 -6.73 3.79
C PHE A 11 -9.79 -7.69 4.93
N LEU A 12 -9.14 -7.18 5.97
CA LEU A 12 -8.76 -7.98 7.15
C LEU A 12 -9.98 -8.51 7.91
N ALA A 13 -11.03 -7.70 8.04
CA ALA A 13 -12.29 -8.10 8.66
C ALA A 13 -13.00 -9.20 7.84
N ASN A 14 -12.92 -9.15 6.52
CA ASN A 14 -13.45 -10.19 5.64
C ASN A 14 -12.68 -11.50 5.79
N ILE A 15 -11.36 -11.47 6.01
CA ILE A 15 -10.59 -12.66 6.37
C ILE A 15 -11.09 -13.23 7.71
N LEU A 16 -11.28 -12.40 8.75
CA LEU A 16 -11.78 -12.89 10.04
C LEU A 16 -13.17 -13.55 9.94
N ARG A 17 -14.04 -13.01 9.09
CA ARG A 17 -15.40 -13.50 8.86
C ARG A 17 -15.44 -14.91 8.23
N THR A 18 -14.37 -15.38 7.60
CA THR A 18 -14.35 -16.75 7.04
C THR A 18 -14.36 -17.82 8.14
N SER A 19 -13.97 -17.46 9.37
CA SER A 19 -13.99 -18.36 10.51
C SER A 19 -15.36 -18.44 11.15
N LYS A 20 -15.84 -19.68 11.34
CA LYS A 20 -17.08 -19.96 12.09
C LYS A 20 -16.98 -19.61 13.58
N HIS A 21 -15.77 -19.35 14.08
CA HIS A 21 -15.51 -19.04 15.49
C HIS A 21 -15.49 -17.53 15.79
N VAL A 22 -15.76 -16.69 14.79
CA VAL A 22 -15.79 -15.24 14.93
C VAL A 22 -17.20 -14.73 14.64
N SER A 23 -17.82 -14.04 15.59
CA SER A 23 -19.15 -13.45 15.43
C SER A 23 -19.11 -12.09 14.71
N GLU A 24 -20.21 -11.68 14.07
CA GLU A 24 -20.29 -10.36 13.43
C GLU A 24 -20.07 -9.20 14.41
N GLN A 25 -20.47 -9.35 15.67
CA GLN A 25 -20.20 -8.34 16.69
C GLN A 25 -18.68 -8.20 16.94
N GLN A 26 -17.94 -9.32 17.00
CA GLN A 26 -16.48 -9.27 17.15
C GLN A 26 -15.81 -8.66 15.92
N VAL A 27 -16.30 -8.99 14.71
CA VAL A 27 -15.80 -8.37 13.47
C VAL A 27 -16.05 -6.85 13.49
N HIS A 28 -17.22 -6.40 13.96
CA HIS A 28 -17.52 -4.98 14.07
C HIS A 28 -16.57 -4.25 15.04
N ILE A 29 -16.41 -4.77 16.27
CA ILE A 29 -15.48 -4.21 17.27
C ILE A 29 -14.05 -4.18 16.75
N PHE A 30 -13.62 -5.27 16.09
CA PHE A 30 -12.31 -5.36 15.47
C PHE A 30 -12.08 -4.26 14.43
N LYS A 31 -13.07 -4.01 13.55
CA LYS A 31 -12.97 -2.97 12.51
C LYS A 31 -12.78 -1.58 13.11
N GLU A 32 -13.61 -1.22 14.08
CA GLU A 32 -13.54 0.11 14.71
C GLU A 32 -12.19 0.33 15.40
N ASN A 33 -11.73 -0.67 16.17
CA ASN A 33 -10.44 -0.58 16.87
C ASN A 33 -9.26 -0.50 15.90
N LEU A 34 -9.21 -1.37 14.89
CA LEU A 34 -8.10 -1.37 13.94
C LEU A 34 -8.07 -0.08 13.10
N GLN A 35 -9.23 0.43 12.70
CA GLN A 35 -9.32 1.69 11.96
C GLN A 35 -8.77 2.87 12.77
N ASN A 36 -9.06 2.93 14.07
CA ASN A 36 -8.53 3.96 14.96
C ASN A 36 -7.01 3.83 15.15
N LEU A 37 -6.52 2.61 15.41
CA LEU A 37 -5.10 2.33 15.59
C LEU A 37 -4.27 2.70 14.34
N LEU A 38 -4.73 2.31 13.16
CA LEU A 38 -4.05 2.63 11.90
C LEU A 38 -4.11 4.14 11.60
N SER A 39 -5.26 4.78 11.80
CA SER A 39 -5.40 6.22 11.58
C SER A 39 -4.44 7.02 12.47
N SER A 40 -4.34 6.65 13.75
CA SER A 40 -3.38 7.27 14.68
C SER A 40 -1.93 6.98 14.29
N LYS A 41 -1.59 5.72 13.94
CA LYS A 41 -0.24 5.37 13.48
C LYS A 41 0.18 6.22 12.27
N PHE A 42 -0.75 6.47 11.33
CA PHE A 42 -0.44 7.09 10.04
C PHE A 42 -0.46 8.62 10.04
N GLU A 43 -1.04 9.26 11.06
CA GLU A 43 -1.32 10.70 11.11
C GLU A 43 -0.14 11.59 10.68
N ASN A 44 1.06 11.36 11.25
CA ASN A 44 2.28 12.12 10.93
C ASN A 44 3.13 11.52 9.80
N HIS A 45 2.64 10.45 9.18
CA HIS A 45 3.33 9.70 8.14
C HIS A 45 2.48 9.57 6.88
N TRP A 46 1.57 10.51 6.61
CA TRP A 46 0.70 10.50 5.43
C TRP A 46 1.05 11.65 4.47
N PHE A 47 1.55 11.33 3.27
CA PHE A 47 2.05 12.33 2.32
C PHE A 47 1.38 12.20 0.95
N PRO A 48 0.19 12.80 0.71
CA PRO A 48 -0.52 12.68 -0.57
C PRO A 48 0.31 13.14 -1.79
N SER A 49 1.10 14.20 -1.63
CA SER A 49 1.98 14.69 -2.72
C SER A 49 3.17 13.77 -3.03
N LYS A 50 3.49 12.83 -2.13
CA LYS A 50 4.55 11.83 -2.31
C LYS A 50 4.05 10.48 -1.75
N PRO A 51 3.11 9.78 -2.42
CA PRO A 51 2.40 8.63 -1.83
C PRO A 51 3.33 7.54 -1.29
N ASN A 52 4.44 7.29 -1.98
CA ASN A 52 5.44 6.28 -1.59
C ASN A 52 6.25 6.67 -0.34
N LYS A 53 6.31 7.95 0.05
CA LYS A 53 7.04 8.38 1.25
C LYS A 53 6.33 7.80 2.48
N GLY A 54 7.06 7.05 3.30
CA GLY A 54 6.52 6.41 4.50
C GLY A 54 5.72 5.12 4.25
N SER A 55 5.66 4.61 3.01
CA SER A 55 4.91 3.38 2.70
C SER A 55 5.36 2.18 3.55
N GLY A 56 6.67 1.99 3.73
CA GLY A 56 7.20 0.92 4.60
C GLY A 56 6.79 1.05 6.07
N TYR A 57 6.62 2.26 6.58
CA TYR A 57 6.13 2.49 7.95
C TYR A 57 4.63 2.19 8.07
N ARG A 58 3.84 2.55 7.06
CA ARG A 58 2.39 2.30 7.02
C ARG A 58 2.02 0.86 6.67
N CYS A 59 2.96 0.11 6.08
CA CYS A 59 2.81 -1.29 5.77
C CYS A 59 2.32 -2.10 6.98
N ILE A 60 1.33 -2.96 6.75
CA ILE A 60 0.86 -3.99 7.68
C ILE A 60 1.50 -5.29 7.19
N ARG A 61 2.36 -5.90 8.01
CA ARG A 61 3.12 -7.08 7.61
C ARG A 61 2.97 -8.21 8.62
N ILE A 62 2.66 -9.38 8.08
CA ILE A 62 2.57 -10.65 8.80
C ILE A 62 3.56 -11.58 8.11
N ASN A 63 4.54 -12.04 8.89
CA ASN A 63 5.56 -12.98 8.42
C ASN A 63 5.99 -13.86 9.58
N HIS A 64 5.24 -14.93 9.83
CA HIS A 64 5.33 -15.81 11.01
C HIS A 64 5.14 -15.12 12.38
N LYS A 65 5.11 -13.79 12.40
CA LYS A 65 4.80 -12.91 13.50
C LYS A 65 3.67 -11.98 13.09
N MET A 66 2.67 -11.82 13.97
CA MET A 66 1.52 -10.95 13.75
C MET A 66 1.93 -9.47 13.82
N ASP A 67 1.26 -8.64 13.01
CA ASP A 67 1.36 -7.19 13.19
C ASP A 67 0.81 -6.79 14.58
N PRO A 68 1.53 -5.98 15.38
CA PRO A 68 1.11 -5.65 16.73
C PRO A 68 -0.25 -4.93 16.81
N LEU A 69 -0.59 -4.07 15.84
CA LEU A 69 -1.87 -3.37 15.83
C LEU A 69 -3.00 -4.33 15.48
N LEU A 70 -2.74 -5.29 14.59
CA LEU A 70 -3.70 -6.34 14.26
C LEU A 70 -3.98 -7.23 15.48
N LEU A 71 -2.94 -7.62 16.22
CA LEU A 71 -3.09 -8.40 17.46
C LEU A 71 -3.85 -7.61 18.53
N GLN A 72 -3.51 -6.33 18.72
CA GLN A 72 -4.19 -5.44 19.65
C GLN A 72 -5.68 -5.29 19.32
N ALA A 73 -6.04 -5.11 18.04
CA ALA A 73 -7.44 -5.05 17.61
C ALA A 73 -8.16 -6.38 17.84
N GLY A 74 -7.51 -7.52 17.58
CA GLY A 74 -8.08 -8.84 17.87
C GLY A 74 -8.35 -9.08 19.36
N HIS A 75 -7.42 -8.68 20.23
CA HIS A 75 -7.63 -8.75 21.67
C HIS A 75 -8.80 -7.87 22.13
N SER A 76 -8.98 -6.69 21.53
CA SER A 76 -10.09 -5.78 21.88
C SER A 76 -11.48 -6.34 21.61
N CYS A 77 -11.61 -7.31 20.70
CA CYS A 77 -12.87 -8.03 20.44
C CYS A 77 -12.91 -9.44 21.08
N GLY A 78 -11.99 -9.73 22.01
CA GLY A 78 -11.97 -10.98 22.77
C GLY A 78 -11.47 -12.20 21.99
N LEU A 79 -10.77 -12.01 20.87
CA LEU A 79 -10.14 -13.11 20.15
C LEU A 79 -8.77 -13.42 20.76
N ASN A 80 -8.50 -14.70 21.00
CA ASN A 80 -7.18 -15.16 21.41
C ASN A 80 -6.18 -15.06 20.24
N GLU A 81 -4.92 -14.77 20.56
CA GLU A 81 -3.82 -14.72 19.60
C GLU A 81 -3.79 -15.95 18.69
N THR A 82 -3.85 -17.16 19.27
CA THR A 82 -3.85 -18.43 18.53
C THR A 82 -4.97 -18.53 17.49
N VAL A 83 -6.16 -18.01 17.81
CA VAL A 83 -7.31 -17.98 16.89
C VAL A 83 -7.02 -17.02 15.74
N ILE A 84 -6.53 -15.81 16.03
CA ILE A 84 -6.18 -14.82 15.00
C ILE A 84 -5.11 -15.39 14.05
N PHE A 85 -4.07 -16.02 14.59
CA PHE A 85 -3.02 -16.69 13.81
C PHE A 85 -3.51 -17.87 12.98
N SER A 86 -4.57 -18.56 13.40
CA SER A 86 -5.16 -19.65 12.60
C SER A 86 -5.98 -19.16 11.41
N ILE A 87 -6.46 -17.91 11.45
CA ILE A 87 -7.40 -17.36 10.45
C ILE A 87 -6.70 -16.44 9.45
N ILE A 88 -5.68 -15.71 9.88
CA ILE A 88 -4.97 -14.74 9.05
C ILE A 88 -3.80 -15.45 8.32
N PRO A 89 -3.52 -15.15 7.02
CA PRO A 89 -2.40 -15.77 6.32
C PRO A 89 -1.07 -15.53 7.05
N LYS A 90 -0.24 -16.57 7.14
CA LYS A 90 1.09 -16.51 7.79
C LYS A 90 2.05 -15.53 7.10
N GLU A 91 1.82 -15.29 5.82
CA GLU A 91 2.56 -14.38 4.97
C GLU A 91 1.55 -13.45 4.28
N LEU A 92 1.37 -12.25 4.82
CA LEU A 92 0.51 -11.22 4.26
C LEU A 92 1.21 -9.88 4.38
N THR A 93 1.24 -9.13 3.29
CA THR A 93 1.72 -7.75 3.28
C THR A 93 0.65 -6.87 2.67
N ILE A 94 0.25 -5.81 3.38
CA ILE A 94 -0.67 -4.78 2.88
C ILE A 94 0.04 -3.44 2.92
N TRP A 95 0.06 -2.74 1.81
CA TRP A 95 0.49 -1.36 1.74
C TRP A 95 -0.71 -0.44 1.70
N VAL A 96 -0.76 0.50 2.64
CA VAL A 96 -1.82 1.51 2.73
C VAL A 96 -1.20 2.86 2.44
N ASP A 97 -1.29 3.28 1.19
CA ASP A 97 -0.69 4.51 0.68
C ASP A 97 -1.76 5.49 0.22
N PRO A 98 -1.46 6.81 0.13
CA PRO A 98 -2.37 7.74 -0.51
C PRO A 98 -2.79 7.25 -1.89
N PHE A 99 -4.10 7.17 -2.11
CA PHE A 99 -4.73 6.78 -3.38
C PHE A 99 -4.55 5.31 -3.80
N ASP A 100 -3.78 4.50 -3.07
CA ASP A 100 -3.53 3.09 -3.38
C ASP A 100 -3.52 2.22 -2.12
N VAL A 101 -4.31 1.14 -2.15
CA VAL A 101 -4.19 0.05 -1.19
C VAL A 101 -3.99 -1.24 -1.95
N SER A 102 -2.83 -1.84 -1.75
CA SER A 102 -2.39 -3.05 -2.43
C SER A 102 -1.92 -4.08 -1.41
N TYR A 103 -1.98 -5.36 -1.78
CA TYR A 103 -1.61 -6.44 -0.90
C TYR A 103 -0.95 -7.62 -1.63
N ARG A 104 -0.29 -8.48 -0.86
CA ARG A 104 0.30 -9.75 -1.31
C ARG A 104 0.09 -10.83 -0.26
N ILE A 105 -0.40 -12.00 -0.67
CA ILE A 105 -0.41 -13.22 0.16
C ILE A 105 0.71 -14.16 -0.29
N GLY A 106 1.59 -14.57 0.63
CA GLY A 106 2.78 -15.38 0.34
C GLY A 106 3.99 -14.55 -0.12
N GLU A 107 5.19 -15.09 0.07
CA GLU A 107 6.44 -14.44 -0.40
C GLU A 107 6.46 -14.25 -1.93
N ASN A 108 5.98 -15.25 -2.68
CA ASN A 108 5.93 -15.25 -4.15
C ASN A 108 4.54 -14.91 -4.70
N GLY A 109 3.64 -14.37 -3.87
CA GLY A 109 2.29 -14.01 -4.30
C GLY A 109 2.26 -12.90 -5.34
N SER A 110 1.24 -12.92 -6.20
CA SER A 110 0.89 -11.75 -7.02
C SER A 110 0.40 -10.61 -6.14
N ILE A 111 0.37 -9.41 -6.71
CA ILE A 111 -0.11 -8.21 -6.03
C ILE A 111 -1.58 -8.02 -6.39
N GLY A 112 -2.43 -7.93 -5.38
CA GLY A 112 -3.83 -7.53 -5.51
C GLY A 112 -4.04 -6.06 -5.12
N VAL A 113 -5.03 -5.42 -5.72
CA VAL A 113 -5.45 -4.04 -5.40
C VAL A 113 -6.79 -4.09 -4.66
N LEU A 114 -6.87 -3.41 -3.52
CA LEU A 114 -8.07 -3.28 -2.68
C LEU A 114 -8.74 -1.91 -2.83
N PHE A 115 -7.96 -0.89 -3.17
CA PHE A 115 -8.45 0.47 -3.40
C PHE A 115 -7.49 1.18 -4.34
N GLU A 116 -8.05 1.88 -5.32
CA GLU A 116 -7.32 2.78 -6.21
C GLU A 116 -8.21 4.00 -6.43
N SER A 117 -7.61 5.19 -6.38
CA SER A 117 -8.29 6.45 -6.68
C SER A 117 -7.46 7.25 -7.66
N ASP A 118 -8.12 7.83 -8.65
CA ASP A 118 -7.45 8.73 -9.58
C ASP A 118 -6.92 9.96 -8.84
N ASN A 119 -5.66 10.28 -9.07
CA ASN A 119 -4.93 11.40 -8.45
C ASN A 119 -5.34 12.78 -9.01
N THR A 120 -6.53 12.90 -9.59
CA THR A 120 -6.95 14.00 -10.47
C THR A 120 -7.21 15.33 -9.75
N SER A 121 -6.91 15.45 -8.47
CA SER A 121 -7.23 16.67 -7.69
C SER A 121 -6.02 17.44 -7.14
N PHE A 122 -4.78 17.11 -7.53
CA PHE A 122 -3.58 17.79 -6.99
C PHE A 122 -2.65 18.41 -8.04
N ASN A 123 -3.12 18.68 -9.26
CA ASN A 123 -2.30 19.36 -10.27
C ASN A 123 -3.01 20.56 -10.93
N ASP A 124 -3.56 21.47 -10.11
CA ASP A 124 -3.86 22.84 -10.55
C ASP A 124 -2.70 23.76 -10.13
N ASN A 125 -1.67 23.81 -10.98
CA ASN A 125 -0.93 25.03 -11.34
C ASN A 125 0.29 24.68 -12.20
N SER A 126 0.06 24.63 -13.51
CA SER A 126 1.07 25.04 -14.49
C SER A 126 0.36 25.43 -15.77
N SER A 127 0.04 26.71 -15.86
CA SER A 127 -0.14 27.41 -17.11
C SER A 127 1.16 27.30 -17.92
N SER A 128 1.16 26.44 -18.92
CA SER A 128 2.04 26.60 -20.08
C SER A 128 1.40 25.94 -21.28
N SER A 129 0.78 26.80 -22.09
CA SER A 129 0.47 26.67 -23.50
C SER A 129 1.40 25.68 -24.21
N MET A 130 0.83 24.60 -24.73
CA MET A 130 1.47 23.81 -25.78
C MET A 130 1.13 24.46 -27.12
N SER A 131 2.11 25.12 -27.73
CA SER A 131 2.12 25.40 -29.15
C SER A 131 3.24 24.60 -29.77
N SER A 132 2.85 23.61 -30.57
CA SER A 132 3.71 22.87 -31.48
C SER A 132 4.18 23.80 -32.60
N THR A 133 5.48 23.84 -32.87
CA THR A 133 6.05 24.07 -34.21
C THR A 133 7.55 23.79 -34.22
N SER A 134 8.00 23.33 -35.38
CA SER A 134 9.21 22.58 -35.69
C SER A 134 10.36 23.42 -36.27
N SER A 135 11.57 22.83 -36.30
CA SER A 135 12.78 23.15 -37.12
C SER A 135 13.59 24.40 -36.68
N SER A 136 14.93 24.49 -36.73
CA SER A 136 16.00 23.82 -37.50
C SER A 136 17.40 24.06 -36.83
N SER A 137 18.43 23.38 -37.36
CA SER A 137 19.89 23.35 -37.04
C SER A 137 20.60 24.71 -36.84
N SER A 138 21.73 24.87 -36.12
CA SER A 138 23.11 24.49 -36.54
C SER A 138 24.20 24.87 -35.49
N LEU A 139 25.21 23.99 -35.34
CA LEU A 139 26.67 24.13 -35.03
C LEU A 139 27.26 25.39 -34.33
N SER A 140 28.08 25.17 -33.27
CA SER A 140 29.54 25.50 -33.22
C SER A 140 30.19 25.19 -31.86
N SER A 141 31.52 25.06 -31.91
CA SER A 141 32.50 24.43 -31.01
C SER A 141 33.14 25.34 -29.93
N GLY A 142 33.67 24.77 -28.83
CA GLY A 142 34.63 25.44 -27.93
C GLY A 142 34.92 24.69 -26.62
N ILE A 143 36.19 24.59 -26.23
CA ILE A 143 36.80 23.70 -25.21
C ILE A 143 36.93 24.39 -23.82
N GLU A 144 36.79 23.65 -22.70
CA GLU A 144 37.76 23.53 -21.56
C GLU A 144 37.19 23.31 -20.13
N SER A 145 37.89 22.40 -19.43
CA SER A 145 38.06 22.17 -17.97
C SER A 145 37.20 21.12 -17.23
N PRO A 146 37.81 20.27 -16.36
CA PRO A 146 37.13 19.19 -15.65
C PRO A 146 36.64 19.63 -14.27
N SER A 147 35.40 19.27 -13.93
CA SER A 147 34.80 19.47 -12.60
C SER A 147 34.37 18.13 -11.99
N PRO A 148 34.32 18.04 -10.65
CA PRO A 148 34.55 16.80 -9.91
C PRO A 148 33.38 15.82 -9.97
N MET A 149 33.70 14.53 -9.76
CA MET A 149 32.76 13.41 -9.67
C MET A 149 31.44 13.79 -9.01
N SER A 150 30.40 13.91 -9.84
CA SER A 150 29.00 13.89 -9.40
C SER A 150 28.77 12.56 -8.70
N MET A 151 28.50 12.61 -7.40
CA MET A 151 27.96 11.46 -6.68
C MET A 151 26.72 10.99 -7.43
N MET A 152 26.71 9.72 -7.84
CA MET A 152 25.49 9.04 -8.24
C MET A 152 24.51 9.15 -7.08
N SER A 153 23.60 10.13 -7.18
CA SER A 153 22.36 10.10 -6.43
C SER A 153 21.61 8.88 -6.95
N PHE A 154 21.69 7.79 -6.21
CA PHE A 154 20.73 6.71 -6.36
C PHE A 154 19.37 7.34 -6.07
N SER A 155 18.64 7.68 -7.13
CA SER A 155 17.22 7.94 -7.02
C SER A 155 16.65 6.65 -6.45
N ALA A 156 16.37 6.66 -5.14
CA ALA A 156 15.59 5.63 -4.48
C ALA A 156 14.16 5.76 -4.99
N ASN A 157 13.97 5.45 -6.27
CA ASN A 157 12.70 5.07 -6.83
C ASN A 157 12.33 3.82 -6.03
N SER A 158 11.46 4.00 -5.03
CA SER A 158 10.93 2.94 -4.19
C SER A 158 10.60 1.74 -5.09
N CYS A 159 11.27 0.60 -4.86
CA CYS A 159 11.14 -0.60 -5.68
C CYS A 159 9.68 -1.04 -5.88
N LYS A 160 8.79 -0.57 -5.01
CA LYS A 160 7.34 -0.71 -5.12
C LYS A 160 6.79 -0.14 -6.44
N GLY A 161 7.16 1.08 -6.84
CA GLY A 161 6.61 1.71 -8.04
C GLY A 161 6.95 0.96 -9.34
N GLN A 162 8.17 0.40 -9.41
CA GLN A 162 8.62 -0.38 -10.56
C GLN A 162 8.08 -1.83 -10.53
N PHE A 163 7.82 -2.38 -9.34
CA PHE A 163 7.23 -3.71 -9.19
C PHE A 163 5.71 -3.72 -9.45
N MET A 164 4.99 -2.63 -9.13
CA MET A 164 3.52 -2.57 -9.31
C MET A 164 3.09 -2.42 -10.77
N SER A 165 3.92 -1.84 -11.63
CA SER A 165 3.59 -1.63 -13.04
C SER A 165 3.54 -2.91 -13.89
N GLU A 166 3.98 -4.04 -13.35
CA GLU A 166 4.17 -5.30 -14.09
C GLU A 166 2.99 -6.28 -14.00
N PHE A 167 1.99 -6.04 -13.14
CA PHE A 167 0.98 -7.06 -12.83
C PHE A 167 -0.45 -6.69 -13.27
N PRO A 168 -1.20 -7.62 -13.89
CA PRO A 168 -2.60 -7.39 -14.31
C PRO A 168 -3.56 -7.17 -13.13
N ARG A 169 -4.40 -6.13 -13.26
CA ARG A 169 -5.34 -5.63 -12.23
C ARG A 169 -6.44 -6.62 -11.77
N ASP A 170 -6.74 -7.68 -12.53
CA ASP A 170 -7.81 -8.66 -12.25
C ASP A 170 -7.40 -9.82 -11.31
N MET A 171 -6.15 -9.83 -10.83
CA MET A 171 -5.62 -10.93 -9.99
C MET A 171 -5.98 -10.80 -8.50
N GLY A 172 -6.46 -9.64 -8.06
CA GLY A 172 -6.67 -9.33 -6.64
C GLY A 172 -7.67 -10.26 -5.95
N LEU A 173 -8.86 -10.50 -6.49
CA LEU A 173 -9.84 -11.36 -5.81
C LEU A 173 -9.52 -12.85 -5.90
N LYS A 174 -8.75 -13.26 -6.91
CA LYS A 174 -8.39 -14.67 -7.15
C LYS A 174 -7.45 -15.22 -6.08
N GLN A 175 -6.50 -14.42 -5.60
CA GLN A 175 -5.58 -14.83 -4.54
C GLN A 175 -6.28 -14.97 -3.19
N PHE A 176 -7.17 -14.03 -2.87
CA PHE A 176 -8.01 -14.14 -1.67
C PHE A 176 -8.92 -15.36 -1.74
N ALA A 177 -9.59 -15.60 -2.88
CA ALA A 177 -10.39 -16.81 -3.07
C ALA A 177 -9.53 -18.08 -2.93
N ALA A 178 -8.36 -18.13 -3.57
CA ALA A 178 -7.45 -19.27 -3.45
C ALA A 178 -7.03 -19.54 -1.99
N TYR A 179 -6.80 -18.51 -1.19
CA TYR A 179 -6.52 -18.65 0.24
C TYR A 179 -7.72 -19.16 1.04
N VAL A 180 -8.92 -18.65 0.76
CA VAL A 180 -10.14 -19.04 1.48
C VAL A 180 -10.59 -20.46 1.15
N TYR A 181 -10.28 -20.96 -0.05
CA TYR A 181 -10.69 -22.28 -0.54
C TYR A 181 -9.57 -23.34 -0.56
N SER A 182 -8.37 -23.04 -0.06
CA SER A 182 -7.27 -24.00 0.11
C SER A 182 -7.38 -24.80 1.41
#